data_AF-A0A1A8GIR3-F1
#
_entry.id   AF-A0A1A8GIR3-F1
#
_cell.length_a   1.000
_cell.length_b   1.000
_cell.length_c   1.000
_cell.angle_alpha   90.00
_cell.angle_beta   90.00
_cell.angle_gamma   90.00
#
_symmetry.space_group_name_H-M   'P 1'
#
loop_
_entity.id
_entity.type
_entity.pdbx_description
1 polymer ?
#
loop_
_entity_poly.entity_id
_entity_poly.type
_entity_poly.pdbx_seq_one_letter_code
_entity_poly.pdbx_strand_id
1 'polypeptide(L)'
;SVPVVIVGNKRDLQQHRRVSGEEGRLLALTERCGFFEVSAAETYHGVLLVFHQLVDLVRETRALRKSVARVKGIVRTVSAVFGKKRAE
;
A
#
# COMPACT_ATOMS: atom_id res chain seq x y z
N SER A 1 4.83 -6.58 -2.25
CA SER A 1 4.24 -5.58 -3.16
C SER A 1 4.93 -4.24 -2.94
N VAL A 2 4.86 -3.36 -3.94
CA VAL A 2 5.17 -1.94 -3.77
C VAL A 2 3.84 -1.26 -3.41
N PRO A 3 3.76 -0.45 -2.34
CA PRO A 3 2.55 0.32 -2.04
C PRO A 3 2.23 1.30 -3.16
N VAL A 4 0.96 1.39 -3.54
CA VAL A 4 0.45 2.28 -4.58
C VAL A 4 -0.75 3.05 -4.01
N VAL A 5 -0.93 4.29 -4.47
CA VAL A 5 -2.11 5.12 -4.24
C VAL A 5 -2.36 5.91 -5.52
N ILE A 6 -3.61 5.99 -5.95
CA ILE A 6 -4.03 6.82 -7.09
C ILE A 6 -4.48 8.18 -6.59
N VAL A 7 -4.03 9.23 -7.27
CA VAL A 7 -4.30 10.62 -6.86
C VAL A 7 -4.87 11.40 -8.05
N GLY A 8 -6.15 11.75 -7.97
CA GLY A 8 -6.77 12.73 -8.84
C GLY A 8 -6.37 14.13 -8.41
N ASN A 9 -5.30 14.67 -8.99
CA ASN A 9 -4.85 16.03 -8.71
C ASN A 9 -5.63 17.06 -9.56
N LYS A 10 -5.58 18.34 -9.14
CA LYS A 10 -6.28 19.48 -9.75
C LYS A 10 -7.79 19.45 -9.52
N ARG A 11 -8.22 19.02 -8.34
CA ARG A 11 -9.65 18.98 -7.95
C ARG A 11 -10.32 20.37 -8.01
N ASP A 12 -9.57 21.45 -7.92
CA ASP A 12 -10.08 22.82 -8.07
C ASP A 12 -10.69 23.11 -9.46
N LEU A 13 -10.21 22.43 -10.51
CA LEU A 13 -10.63 22.64 -11.89
C LEU A 13 -11.95 21.90 -12.24
N GLN A 14 -12.99 22.03 -11.41
CA GLN A 14 -14.26 21.32 -11.60
C GLN A 14 -14.93 21.60 -12.95
N GLN A 15 -14.87 22.84 -13.43
CA GLN A 15 -15.45 23.24 -14.72
C GLN A 15 -14.74 22.58 -15.93
N HIS A 16 -13.51 22.10 -15.74
CA HIS A 16 -12.71 21.40 -16.76
C HIS A 16 -12.49 19.92 -16.39
N ARG A 17 -13.33 19.36 -15.51
CA ARG A 17 -13.22 17.96 -15.10
C ARG A 17 -13.39 17.03 -16.30
N ARG A 18 -12.42 16.14 -16.50
CA ARG A 18 -12.42 15.11 -17.56
C ARG A 18 -12.57 13.69 -17.04
N VAL A 19 -12.25 13.46 -15.77
CA VAL A 19 -12.32 12.16 -15.10
C VAL A 19 -13.21 12.32 -13.87
N SER A 20 -14.22 11.46 -13.72
CA SER A 20 -15.12 11.51 -12.56
C SER A 20 -14.44 10.93 -11.31
N GLY A 21 -14.90 11.32 -10.13
CA GLY A 21 -14.41 10.72 -8.88
C GLY A 21 -14.74 9.23 -8.78
N GLU A 22 -15.84 8.80 -9.39
CA GLU A 22 -16.24 7.39 -9.44
C GLU A 22 -15.31 6.55 -10.31
N GLU A 23 -14.94 7.05 -11.49
CA GLU A 23 -13.98 6.40 -12.38
C GLU A 23 -12.62 6.20 -11.69
N GLY A 24 -12.12 7.24 -11.01
CA GLY A 24 -10.87 7.15 -10.25
C GLY A 24 -10.94 6.14 -9.08
N ARG A 25 -12.08 6.09 -8.37
CA ARG A 25 -12.32 5.08 -7.31
C ARG A 25 -12.38 3.67 -7.87
N LEU A 26 -13.06 3.47 -9.00
CA LEU A 26 -13.18 2.16 -9.64
C LEU A 26 -11.80 1.65 -10.07
N LEU A 27 -10.98 2.51 -10.67
CA LEU A 27 -9.59 2.16 -11.01
C LEU A 27 -8.79 1.75 -9.77
N ALA A 28 -8.90 2.50 -8.68
CA ALA A 28 -8.18 2.18 -7.45
C ALA A 28 -8.63 0.85 -6.83
N LEU A 29 -9.93 0.51 -6.91
CA LEU A 29 -10.46 -0.79 -6.49
C LEU A 29 -9.89 -1.92 -7.36
N THR A 30 -9.88 -1.76 -8.68
CA THR A 30 -9.29 -2.73 -9.62
C THR A 30 -7.82 -2.97 -9.33
N GLU A 31 -7.06 -1.90 -9.09
CA GLU A 31 -5.63 -1.95 -8.76
C GLU A 31 -5.35 -2.27 -7.28
N ARG A 32 -6.39 -2.45 -6.45
CA ARG A 32 -6.31 -2.76 -5.02
C ARG A 32 -5.45 -1.75 -4.24
N CYS A 33 -5.64 -0.47 -4.52
CA CYS A 33 -4.93 0.65 -3.89
C CYS A 33 -5.89 1.73 -3.37
N GLY A 34 -5.34 2.70 -2.64
CA GLY A 34 -6.11 3.85 -2.14
C GLY A 34 -6.38 4.88 -3.25
N PHE A 35 -7.42 5.70 -3.06
CA PHE A 35 -7.74 6.82 -3.96
C PHE A 35 -7.95 8.11 -3.17
N PHE A 36 -7.40 9.22 -3.70
CA PHE A 36 -7.61 10.57 -3.18
C PHE A 36 -7.85 11.56 -4.32
N GLU A 37 -8.73 12.54 -4.10
CA GLU A 37 -8.81 13.74 -4.95
C GLU A 37 -8.34 14.97 -4.17
N VAL A 38 -7.33 15.65 -4.72
CA VAL A 38 -6.68 16.79 -4.08
C VAL A 38 -6.51 17.94 -5.07
N SER A 39 -6.38 19.16 -4.55
CA SER A 39 -5.82 20.26 -5.30
C SER A 39 -4.51 20.69 -4.64
N ALA A 40 -3.39 20.41 -5.31
CA ALA A 40 -2.11 20.98 -4.89
C ALA A 40 -2.05 22.51 -5.04
N ALA A 41 -2.94 23.10 -5.85
CA ALA A 41 -3.01 24.54 -6.08
C ALA A 41 -3.76 25.28 -4.98
N GLU A 42 -4.78 24.66 -4.36
CA GLU A 42 -5.55 25.28 -3.28
C GLU A 42 -4.86 25.21 -1.92
N THR A 43 -4.46 24.01 -1.47
CA THR A 43 -3.93 23.81 -0.12
C THR A 43 -3.03 22.59 -0.02
N TYR A 44 -2.00 22.67 0.83
CA TYR A 44 -1.05 21.58 1.04
C TYR A 44 -1.64 20.42 1.88
N HIS A 45 -2.71 20.63 2.64
CA HIS A 45 -3.24 19.64 3.59
C HIS A 45 -3.63 18.32 2.92
N GLY A 46 -4.34 18.37 1.80
CA GLY A 46 -4.74 17.16 1.07
C GLY A 46 -3.54 16.39 0.53
N VAL A 47 -2.54 17.10 0.00
CA VAL A 47 -1.29 16.50 -0.48
C VAL A 47 -0.54 15.85 0.68
N LEU A 48 -0.44 16.52 1.82
CA LEU A 48 0.22 16.00 3.02
C LEU A 48 -0.43 14.70 3.52
N LEU A 49 -1.77 14.63 3.55
CA LEU A 49 -2.50 13.42 3.91
C LEU A 49 -2.19 12.23 2.98
N VAL A 50 -2.13 12.46 1.67
CA VAL A 50 -1.76 11.43 0.69
C VAL A 50 -0.38 10.85 0.98
N PHE A 51 0.61 11.71 1.25
CA PHE A 51 1.97 11.26 1.55
C PHE A 51 2.08 10.53 2.89
N HIS A 52 1.39 11.00 3.94
CA HIS A 52 1.33 10.27 5.21
C HIS A 52 0.78 8.86 5.02
N GLN A 53 -0.35 8.72 4.32
CA GLN A 53 -0.94 7.41 4.04
C GLN A 53 0.02 6.49 3.28
N LEU A 54 0.71 7.01 2.26
CA LEU A 54 1.67 6.22 1.48
C LEU A 54 2.86 5.77 2.33
N VAL A 55 3.38 6.64 3.20
CA VAL A 55 4.47 6.30 4.13
C VAL A 55 4.06 5.20 5.09
N ASP A 56 2.85 5.27 5.65
CA ASP A 56 2.35 4.24 6.55
C ASP A 56 2.19 2.88 5.85
N LEU A 57 1.64 2.86 4.63
CA LEU A 57 1.56 1.64 3.82
C LEU A 57 2.94 1.02 3.52
N VAL A 58 3.96 1.86 3.29
CA VAL A 58 5.35 1.38 3.14
C VAL A 58 5.88 0.76 4.42
N ARG A 59 5.61 1.36 5.57
CA ARG A 59 6.04 0.85 6.88
C ARG A 59 5.37 -0.49 7.18
N GLU A 60 4.07 -0.60 6.97
CA GLU A 60 3.28 -1.83 7.15
C GLU A 60 3.78 -2.96 6.23
N THR A 61 3.97 -2.65 4.95
CA THR A 61 4.48 -3.64 3.98
C THR A 61 5.86 -4.16 4.38
N ARG A 62 6.75 -3.29 4.88
CA ARG A 62 8.06 -3.70 5.40
C ARG A 62 7.94 -4.55 6.66
N ALA A 63 7.05 -4.20 7.57
CA ALA A 63 6.81 -4.95 8.81
C ALA A 63 6.29 -6.36 8.52
N LEU A 64 5.29 -6.50 7.64
CA LEU A 64 4.75 -7.79 7.21
C LEU A 64 5.84 -8.67 6.58
N ARG A 65 6.68 -8.11 5.70
CA ARG A 65 7.80 -8.86 5.08
C ARG A 65 8.79 -9.37 6.13
N LYS A 66 9.13 -8.55 7.12
CA LYS A 66 9.99 -8.95 8.25
C LYS A 66 9.35 -10.08 9.09
N SER A 67 8.05 -9.96 9.38
CA SER A 67 7.31 -10.97 10.16
C SER A 67 7.28 -12.32 9.43
N VAL A 68 6.92 -12.33 8.14
CA VAL A 68 6.89 -13.55 7.31
C VAL A 68 8.28 -14.20 7.22
N ALA A 69 9.33 -13.39 7.04
CA ALA A 69 10.71 -13.90 7.01
C ALA A 69 11.08 -14.58 8.36
N ARG A 70 10.71 -13.98 9.48
CA ARG A 70 10.94 -14.54 10.82
C ARG A 70 10.23 -15.88 11.01
N VAL A 71 8.95 -15.98 10.66
CA VAL A 71 8.17 -17.22 10.75
C VAL A 71 8.77 -18.32 9.88
N LYS A 72 9.15 -17.99 8.62
CA LYS A 72 9.84 -18.94 7.73
C LYS A 72 11.16 -19.44 8.31
N GLY A 73 11.90 -18.60 9.04
CA GLY A 73 13.11 -19.00 9.75
C GLY A 73 12.83 -20.05 10.82
N ILE A 74 11.82 -19.83 11.67
CA ILE A 74 11.43 -20.75 12.74
C ILE A 74 11.01 -22.11 12.16
N VAL A 75 10.14 -22.12 11.14
CA VAL A 75 9.66 -23.35 10.52
C VAL A 75 10.82 -24.18 9.97
N ARG A 76 11.81 -23.54 9.33
CA ARG A 76 13.01 -24.26 8.82
C ARG A 76 13.83 -24.88 9.95
N THR A 77 14.07 -24.16 11.03
CA THR A 77 14.82 -24.69 12.19
C THR A 77 14.10 -25.90 12.79
N VAL A 78 12.79 -25.81 12.98
CA VAL A 78 11.97 -26.89 13.52
C VAL A 78 12.01 -28.11 12.59
N SER A 79 11.81 -27.92 11.28
CA SER A 79 11.90 -29.01 10.29
C SER A 79 13.27 -29.70 10.29
N ALA A 80 14.37 -28.96 10.47
CA ALA A 80 15.71 -29.55 10.53
C ALA A 80 15.90 -30.44 11.77
N VAL A 81 15.39 -30.01 12.94
CA VAL A 81 15.48 -30.80 14.18
C VAL A 81 14.66 -32.09 14.09
N PHE A 82 13.42 -32.00 13.58
CA PHE A 82 12.55 -33.17 13.45
C PHE A 82 12.97 -34.11 12.30
N GLY A 83 13.56 -33.58 11.22
CA GLY A 83 14.12 -34.41 10.14
C GLY A 83 15.30 -35.24 10.61
N LYS A 84 16.12 -34.72 11.55
CA LYS A 84 17.27 -35.43 12.11
C LYS A 84 16.87 -36.58 13.04
N LYS A 85 15.75 -36.46 13.76
CA LYS A 85 15.17 -37.53 14.61
C LYS A 85 14.58 -38.73 13.85
N ARG A 86 14.43 -38.67 12.52
CA ARG A 86 13.97 -39.80 11.70
C ARG A 86 15.11 -40.60 11.06
N ALA A 87 16.35 -40.11 11.18
CA ALA A 87 17.55 -40.75 10.61
C ALA A 87 18.40 -41.47 11.68
N GLU A 88 17.91 -41.52 12.92
CA GLU A 88 18.36 -42.40 14.01
C GLU A 88 17.31 -43.49 14.21
#